data_AF-A0A2I0JBB8-F1
#
_entry.id   AF-A0A2I0JBB8-F1
#
_cell.length_a   1.000
_cell.length_b   1.000
_cell.length_c   1.000
_cell.angle_alpha   90.00
_cell.angle_beta   90.00
_cell.angle_gamma   90.00
#
_symmetry.space_group_name_H-M   'P 1'
#
loop_
_entity.id
_entity.type
_entity.pdbx_description
1 polymer ?
#
loop_
_entity_poly.entity_id
_entity_poly.type
_entity_poly.pdbx_seq_one_letter_code
_entity_poly.pdbx_strand_id
1 'polypeptide(L)'
;MHGFGVYQFGNGHRYEGAWHEGRRQGFGMYSFRNGETQYGHWQNGVLEVPSKPSADASSPYELIHSKVLNAVQEARQAAERAQNMAKIEERVNKAVGAANKSANAARVAAVKASRMYRNSTSDDLRIPVA
;
A
#
# COMPACT_ATOMS: atom_id res chain seq x y z
N MET A 1 -22.93 -4.35 -27.16
CA MET A 1 -21.88 -4.69 -26.18
C MET A 1 -22.05 -6.14 -25.77
N HIS A 2 -21.00 -6.96 -25.89
CA HIS A 2 -21.02 -8.38 -25.52
C HIS A 2 -19.79 -8.70 -24.66
N GLY A 3 -19.91 -9.70 -23.78
CA GLY A 3 -18.81 -10.16 -22.91
C GLY A 3 -19.03 -9.82 -21.42
N PHE A 4 -18.01 -10.01 -20.59
CA PHE A 4 -18.07 -9.69 -19.16
C PHE A 4 -17.63 -8.25 -18.91
N GLY A 5 -18.34 -7.53 -18.05
CA GLY A 5 -18.03 -6.15 -17.76
C GLY A 5 -18.70 -5.61 -16.51
N VAL A 6 -18.17 -4.48 -16.06
CA VAL A 6 -18.68 -3.71 -14.92
C VAL A 6 -19.32 -2.43 -15.45
N TYR A 7 -20.56 -2.16 -15.05
CA TYR A 7 -21.26 -0.92 -15.35
C TYR A 7 -21.67 -0.22 -14.06
N GLN A 8 -21.29 1.05 -13.93
CA GLN A 8 -21.73 1.92 -12.85
C GLN A 8 -22.84 2.83 -13.35
N PHE A 9 -23.98 2.78 -12.69
CA PHE A 9 -25.13 3.60 -13.00
C PHE A 9 -24.98 4.98 -12.34
N GLY A 10 -25.52 6.02 -12.96
CA GLY A 10 -25.47 7.39 -12.41
C GLY A 10 -26.18 7.55 -11.05
N ASN A 11 -27.06 6.61 -10.70
CA ASN A 11 -27.72 6.55 -9.39
C ASN A 11 -26.85 5.89 -8.29
N GLY A 12 -25.63 5.47 -8.61
CA GLY A 12 -24.70 4.80 -7.70
C GLY A 12 -24.93 3.29 -7.56
N HIS A 13 -25.78 2.69 -8.39
CA HIS A 13 -25.88 1.23 -8.49
C HIS A 13 -24.73 0.70 -9.37
N ARG A 14 -24.43 -0.59 -9.26
CA ARG A 14 -23.36 -1.24 -10.00
C ARG A 14 -23.82 -2.61 -10.49
N TYR A 15 -23.52 -2.94 -11.74
CA TYR A 15 -23.67 -4.30 -12.26
C TYR A 15 -22.31 -4.86 -12.67
N GLU A 16 -22.08 -6.12 -12.35
CA GLU A 16 -20.88 -6.88 -12.68
C GLU A 16 -21.32 -8.24 -13.24
N GLY A 17 -21.08 -8.50 -14.51
CA GLY A 17 -21.51 -9.77 -15.09
C GLY A 17 -21.41 -9.82 -16.60
N ALA A 18 -22.03 -10.83 -17.18
CA ALA A 18 -22.09 -10.97 -18.62
C ALA A 18 -23.11 -10.02 -19.26
N TRP A 19 -22.79 -9.63 -20.50
CA TRP A 19 -23.52 -8.71 -21.34
C TRP A 19 -23.73 -9.36 -22.71
N HIS A 20 -24.91 -9.11 -23.28
CA HIS A 20 -25.25 -9.48 -24.64
C HIS A 20 -26.12 -8.38 -25.24
N GLU A 21 -25.72 -7.83 -26.39
CA GLU A 21 -26.42 -6.73 -27.09
C GLU A 21 -26.68 -5.49 -26.20
N GLY A 22 -25.76 -5.21 -25.27
CA GLY A 22 -25.93 -4.08 -24.33
C GLY A 22 -26.94 -4.33 -23.21
N ARG A 23 -27.46 -5.57 -23.10
CA ARG A 23 -28.30 -6.01 -21.99
C ARG A 23 -27.54 -6.95 -21.08
N ARG A 24 -27.94 -6.99 -19.81
CA ARG A 24 -27.41 -7.95 -18.83
C ARG A 24 -27.89 -9.36 -19.21
N GLN A 25 -26.95 -10.31 -19.29
CA GLN A 25 -27.20 -11.67 -19.75
C GLN A 25 -26.30 -12.64 -18.99
N GLY A 26 -26.76 -13.85 -18.69
CA GLY A 26 -25.97 -14.87 -18.00
C GLY A 26 -25.75 -14.53 -16.52
N PHE A 27 -24.71 -15.09 -15.91
CA PHE A 27 -24.42 -14.83 -14.50
C PHE A 27 -23.92 -13.39 -14.26
N GLY A 28 -24.49 -12.75 -13.24
CA GLY A 28 -24.09 -11.41 -12.84
C GLY A 28 -24.58 -11.01 -11.46
N MET A 29 -23.97 -9.97 -10.92
CA MET A 29 -24.25 -9.37 -9.63
C MET A 29 -24.65 -7.91 -9.83
N TYR A 30 -25.69 -7.48 -9.13
CA TYR A 30 -26.19 -6.13 -9.07
C TYR A 30 -26.10 -5.61 -7.64
N SER A 31 -25.27 -4.60 -7.43
CA SER A 31 -25.07 -3.94 -6.15
C SER A 31 -25.83 -2.62 -6.13
N PHE A 32 -26.72 -2.47 -5.15
CA PHE A 32 -27.46 -1.26 -4.90
C PHE A 32 -26.62 -0.27 -4.10
N ARG A 33 -26.98 1.01 -4.20
CA ARG A 33 -26.30 2.09 -3.45
C ARG A 33 -26.40 1.92 -1.93
N ASN A 34 -27.45 1.25 -1.45
CA ASN A 34 -27.66 0.94 -0.03
C ASN A 34 -26.72 -0.18 0.48
N GLY A 35 -25.92 -0.81 -0.39
CA GLY A 35 -25.03 -1.92 -0.06
C GLY A 35 -25.66 -3.31 -0.23
N GLU A 36 -26.96 -3.40 -0.51
CA GLU A 36 -27.61 -4.66 -0.84
C GLU A 36 -27.08 -5.17 -2.19
N THR A 37 -26.90 -6.48 -2.31
CA THR A 37 -26.46 -7.10 -3.55
C THR A 37 -27.41 -8.24 -3.94
N GLN A 38 -27.72 -8.31 -5.23
CA GLN A 38 -28.48 -9.40 -5.83
C GLN A 38 -27.62 -10.06 -6.88
N TYR A 39 -27.50 -11.37 -6.84
CA TYR A 39 -26.78 -12.13 -7.85
C TYR A 39 -27.66 -13.24 -8.41
N GLY A 40 -27.33 -13.70 -9.61
CA GLY A 40 -28.07 -14.77 -10.25
C GLY A 40 -27.93 -14.75 -11.77
N HIS A 41 -28.83 -15.46 -12.43
CA HIS A 41 -28.89 -15.55 -13.88
C HIS A 41 -29.78 -14.45 -14.46
N TRP A 42 -29.23 -13.67 -15.38
CA TRP A 42 -29.86 -12.57 -16.07
C TRP A 42 -30.27 -13.01 -17.49
N GLN A 43 -31.49 -12.72 -17.88
CA GLN A 43 -31.97 -12.94 -19.24
C GLN A 43 -32.64 -11.68 -19.76
N ASN A 44 -32.13 -11.14 -20.87
CA ASN A 44 -32.67 -9.94 -21.51
C ASN A 44 -32.76 -8.71 -20.59
N GLY A 45 -31.87 -8.60 -19.61
CA GLY A 45 -31.87 -7.51 -18.63
C GLY A 45 -32.72 -7.73 -17.38
N VAL A 46 -33.41 -8.87 -17.27
CA VAL A 46 -34.22 -9.26 -16.11
C VAL A 46 -33.51 -10.36 -15.32
N LEU A 47 -33.51 -10.26 -14.00
CA LEU A 47 -32.98 -11.28 -13.10
C LEU A 47 -34.06 -12.36 -12.91
N GLU A 48 -33.81 -13.59 -13.35
CA GLU A 48 -34.81 -14.67 -13.33
C GLU A 48 -35.10 -15.11 -11.89
N VAL A 49 -34.06 -15.55 -11.19
CA VAL A 49 -34.12 -15.91 -9.77
C VAL A 49 -33.07 -15.07 -9.05
N PRO A 50 -33.50 -14.07 -8.25
CA PRO A 50 -32.59 -13.43 -7.33
C PRO A 50 -32.15 -14.49 -6.34
N SER A 51 -30.90 -14.92 -6.43
CA SER A 51 -30.25 -15.56 -5.31
C SER A 51 -30.02 -14.45 -4.31
N LYS A 52 -30.95 -14.30 -3.37
CA LYS A 52 -30.68 -13.53 -2.16
C LYS A 52 -29.60 -14.30 -1.41
N PRO A 53 -28.56 -13.66 -0.88
CA PRO A 53 -27.85 -14.27 0.23
C PRO A 53 -28.92 -14.53 1.29
N SER A 54 -29.27 -15.79 1.51
CA SER A 54 -30.19 -16.18 2.56
C SER A 54 -29.66 -15.55 3.84
N ALA A 55 -30.46 -14.74 4.53
CA ALA A 55 -30.13 -14.20 5.85
C ALA A 55 -29.97 -15.31 6.92
N ASP A 56 -30.00 -16.57 6.50
CA ASP A 56 -29.49 -17.69 7.27
C ASP A 56 -27.96 -17.56 7.31
N ALA A 57 -27.47 -17.06 8.44
CA ALA A 57 -26.06 -16.91 8.80
C ALA A 57 -25.21 -18.20 8.73
N SER A 58 -25.78 -19.30 8.21
CA SER A 58 -25.16 -20.60 7.98
C SER A 58 -24.89 -20.89 6.51
N SER A 59 -25.22 -19.99 5.58
CA SER A 59 -24.88 -20.18 4.17
C SER A 59 -23.36 -20.21 3.99
N PRO A 60 -22.80 -21.23 3.32
CA PRO A 60 -21.38 -21.27 2.97
C PRO A 60 -20.91 -20.02 2.23
N TYR A 61 -21.83 -19.32 1.55
CA TYR A 61 -21.57 -18.07 0.83
C TYR A 61 -21.14 -16.93 1.77
N GLU A 62 -21.79 -16.77 2.91
CA GLU A 62 -21.50 -15.68 3.85
C GLU A 62 -20.16 -15.88 4.57
N LEU A 63 -19.82 -17.15 4.84
CA LEU A 63 -18.49 -17.53 5.32
C LEU A 63 -17.39 -17.23 4.28
N ILE A 64 -17.62 -17.54 3.01
CA ILE A 64 -16.66 -17.24 1.93
C ILE A 64 -16.54 -15.72 1.77
N HIS A 65 -17.66 -14.99 1.76
CA HIS A 65 -17.67 -13.54 1.64
C HIS A 65 -16.91 -12.85 2.78
N SER A 66 -17.18 -13.23 4.03
CA SER A 66 -16.47 -12.70 5.20
C SER A 66 -14.97 -13.03 5.16
N LYS A 67 -14.57 -14.23 4.75
CA LYS A 67 -13.15 -14.60 4.57
C LYS A 67 -12.47 -13.73 3.52
N VAL A 68 -13.11 -13.51 2.37
CA VAL A 68 -12.56 -12.66 1.30
C VAL A 68 -12.45 -11.21 1.79
N LEU A 69 -13.48 -10.67 2.45
CA LEU A 69 -13.44 -9.33 3.00
C LEU A 69 -12.32 -9.15 4.03
N ASN A 70 -12.17 -10.09 4.96
CA ASN A 70 -11.11 -10.07 5.96
C ASN A 70 -9.73 -10.13 5.29
N ALA A 71 -9.52 -11.03 4.33
CA ALA A 71 -8.26 -11.14 3.60
C ALA A 71 -7.93 -9.84 2.85
N VAL A 72 -8.91 -9.22 2.19
CA VAL A 72 -8.74 -7.93 1.50
C VAL A 72 -8.39 -6.81 2.49
N GLN A 73 -9.06 -6.78 3.64
CA GLN A 73 -8.81 -5.78 4.67
C GLN A 73 -7.41 -5.95 5.29
N GLU A 74 -7.01 -7.18 5.60
CA GLU A 74 -5.67 -7.50 6.10
C GLU A 74 -4.59 -7.09 5.10
N ALA A 75 -4.79 -7.37 3.80
CA ALA A 75 -3.87 -6.96 2.75
C ALA A 75 -3.73 -5.43 2.66
N ARG A 76 -4.85 -4.69 2.76
CA ARG A 76 -4.83 -3.21 2.79
C ARG A 76 -4.06 -2.68 4.00
N GLN A 77 -4.35 -3.20 5.18
CA GLN A 77 -3.63 -2.80 6.40
C GLN A 77 -2.14 -3.13 6.33
N ALA A 78 -1.78 -4.29 5.79
CA ALA A 78 -0.38 -4.66 5.59
C ALA A 78 0.34 -3.71 4.62
N ALA A 79 -0.31 -3.34 3.51
CA ALA A 79 0.22 -2.36 2.57
C ALA A 79 0.42 -0.97 3.20
N GLU A 80 -0.55 -0.50 3.98
CA GLU A 80 -0.45 0.77 4.72
C GLU A 80 0.69 0.76 5.74
N ARG A 81 0.83 -0.34 6.51
CA ARG A 81 1.94 -0.53 7.45
C ARG A 81 3.29 -0.50 6.73
N ALA A 82 3.40 -1.15 5.57
CA ALA A 82 4.63 -1.15 4.78
C ALA A 82 5.00 0.26 4.26
N GLN A 83 4.03 1.03 3.75
CA GLN A 83 4.26 2.41 3.32
C GLN A 83 4.72 3.31 4.48
N ASN A 84 4.11 3.16 5.65
CA ASN A 84 4.50 3.92 6.84
C ASN A 84 5.89 3.53 7.32
N MET A 85 6.23 2.24 7.30
CA MET A 85 7.55 1.74 7.65
C MET A 85 8.63 2.30 6.72
N ALA A 86 8.40 2.32 5.41
CA ALA A 86 9.35 2.90 4.44
C ALA A 86 9.66 4.38 4.72
N LYS A 87 8.64 5.17 5.09
CA LYS A 87 8.83 6.59 5.49
C LYS A 87 9.67 6.72 6.76
N ILE A 88 9.49 5.81 7.72
CA ILE A 88 10.28 5.80 8.96
C ILE A 88 11.74 5.43 8.64
N GLU A 89 11.97 4.40 7.82
CA GLU A 89 13.31 3.99 7.40
C GLU A 89 14.06 5.11 6.69
N GLU A 90 13.41 5.86 5.78
CA GLU A 90 14.02 7.03 5.13
C GLU A 90 14.47 8.09 6.14
N ARG A 91 13.61 8.41 7.12
CA ARG A 91 13.92 9.38 8.18
C ARG A 91 15.10 8.91 9.04
N VAL A 92 15.11 7.62 9.41
CA VAL A 92 16.20 7.02 10.19
C VAL A 92 17.50 7.06 9.40
N ASN A 93 17.49 6.63 8.13
CA ASN A 93 18.67 6.64 7.26
C ASN A 93 19.25 8.05 7.10
N LYS A 94 18.39 9.06 6.93
CA LYS A 94 18.82 10.47 6.86
C LYS A 94 19.47 10.93 8.18
N ALA A 95 18.87 10.61 9.32
CA ALA A 95 19.40 10.96 10.63
C ALA A 95 20.76 10.28 10.90
N VAL A 96 20.86 8.98 10.62
CA VAL A 96 22.10 8.19 10.75
C VAL A 96 23.18 8.73 9.82
N GLY A 97 22.84 9.05 8.56
CA GLY A 97 23.77 9.64 7.60
C GLY A 97 24.31 11.00 8.06
N ALA A 98 23.46 11.86 8.62
CA ALA A 98 23.87 13.14 9.19
C ALA A 98 24.81 12.96 10.39
N ALA A 99 24.47 12.06 11.32
CA ALA A 99 25.30 11.76 12.48
C ALA A 99 26.69 11.22 12.07
N ASN A 100 26.73 10.28 11.14
CA ASN A 100 27.97 9.70 10.61
C ASN A 100 28.85 10.74 9.93
N LYS A 101 28.24 11.66 9.15
CA LYS A 101 28.97 12.77 8.53
C LYS A 101 29.63 13.66 9.58
N SER A 102 28.88 14.06 10.62
CA SER A 102 29.40 14.90 11.71
C SER A 102 30.50 14.20 12.50
N ALA A 103 30.33 12.91 12.83
CA ALA A 103 31.34 12.13 13.54
C ALA A 103 32.63 11.99 12.74
N ASN A 104 32.53 11.73 11.43
CA ASN A 104 33.69 11.66 10.54
C ASN A 104 34.40 13.01 10.42
N ALA A 105 33.66 14.12 10.31
CA ALA A 105 34.24 15.47 10.26
C ALA A 105 35.00 15.79 11.56
N ALA A 106 34.41 15.50 12.73
CA ALA A 106 35.05 15.68 14.03
C ALA A 106 36.35 14.84 14.14
N ARG A 107 36.31 13.59 13.70
CA ARG A 107 37.48 12.70 13.69
C ARG A 107 38.61 13.24 12.81
N VAL A 108 38.29 13.70 11.60
CA VAL A 108 39.28 14.30 10.68
C VAL A 108 39.87 15.58 11.26
N ALA A 109 39.04 16.45 11.84
CA ALA A 109 39.50 17.67 12.48
C ALA A 109 40.46 17.39 13.66
N ALA A 110 40.13 16.41 14.51
CA ALA A 110 40.99 15.98 15.62
C ALA A 110 42.35 15.47 15.13
N VAL A 111 42.37 14.63 14.08
CA VAL A 111 43.62 14.12 13.48
C VAL A 111 44.44 15.26 12.87
N LYS A 112 43.78 16.20 12.17
CA LYS A 112 44.45 17.36 11.58
C LYS A 112 45.09 18.23 12.66
N ALA A 113 44.37 18.51 13.75
CA ALA A 113 44.89 19.25 14.89
C ALA A 113 46.11 18.55 15.51
N SER A 114 46.04 17.24 15.74
CA SER A 114 47.17 16.46 16.27
C SER A 114 48.42 16.54 15.39
N ARG A 115 48.26 16.48 14.05
CA ARG A 115 49.39 16.66 13.11
C ARG A 115 49.97 18.06 13.15
N MET A 116 49.12 19.09 13.22
CA MET A 116 49.56 20.49 13.31
C MET A 116 50.37 20.74 14.58
N TYR A 117 49.91 20.24 15.73
CA TYR A 117 50.67 20.31 16.98
C TYR A 117 52.04 19.64 16.84
N ARG A 118 52.10 18.41 16.33
CA ARG A 118 53.37 17.68 16.17
C ARG A 118 54.37 18.41 15.26
N ASN A 119 53.91 19.05 14.19
CA ASN A 119 54.77 19.79 13.28
C ASN A 119 55.29 21.09 13.92
N SER A 120 54.44 21.83 14.64
CA SER A 120 54.84 23.04 15.37
C SER A 120 55.89 22.75 16.43
N THR A 121 55.74 21.66 17.19
CA THR A 121 56.75 21.25 18.20
C THR A 121 58.06 20.81 17.54
N SER A 122 58.01 20.31 16.30
CA SER A 122 59.21 19.89 15.57
C SER A 122 60.01 21.07 14.99
N ASP A 123 59.36 22.19 14.65
CA ASP A 123 60.03 23.42 14.18
C ASP A 123 60.66 24.22 15.34
N ASP A 124 60.02 24.24 16.52
CA ASP A 124 60.59 24.89 17.73
C ASP A 124 61.85 24.18 18.28
N LEU A 125 62.11 22.92 17.90
CA LEU A 125 63.30 22.15 18.30
C LEU A 125 64.49 22.31 17.33
N ARG A 126 64.35 23.10 16.26
CA ARG A 126 65.44 23.39 15.32
C ARG A 126 66.30 24.53 15.86
N ILE A 127 67.24 24.21 16.74
CA ILE A 127 68.23 25.15 17.27
C ILE A 127 69.07 25.70 16.10
N PRO A 128 69.24 27.03 15.94
CA PRO A 128 70.12 27.58 14.92
C PRO A 128 71.58 27.24 15.27
N VAL A 129 72.26 26.55 14.36
CA VAL A 129 73.69 26.26 14.46
C VAL A 129 74.44 27.54 14.09
N ALA A 130 75.17 28.11 15.05
CA ALA A 130 76.13 29.20 14.85
C ALA A 130 77.46 28.80 15.50
#